data_AF-A0A5P1EGW3-F1
#
_entry.id   AF-A0A5P1EGW3-F1
#
_cell.length_a   1.000
_cell.length_b   1.000
_cell.length_c   1.000
_cell.angle_alpha   90.00
_cell.angle_beta   90.00
_cell.angle_gamma   90.00
#
_symmetry.space_group_name_H-M   'P 1'
#
loop_
_entity.id
_entity.type
_entity.pdbx_description
1 polymer ?
#
loop_
_entity_poly.entity_id
_entity_poly.type
_entity_poly.pdbx_seq_one_letter_code
_entity_poly.pdbx_strand_id
1 'polypeptide(L)'
;MLPEVPFEKFRVGSQFFVLARRHAVLVVRDRKLWKKFKMPCLKARKYSCYPEEHYFPTLLSMDDPKGCTHYTLTRVNWTGSVGGHPHTYHSMEISSELIKELRRSNSSDYSYLFARKFGNDTLSPLLDIADSVIFKD
;
A
#
# COMPACT_ATOMS: atom_id res chain seq x y z
N MET A 1 0.17 16.27 29.09
CA MET A 1 -0.66 16.51 27.88
C MET A 1 -0.87 15.17 27.19
N LEU A 2 -2.10 14.83 26.81
CA LEU A 2 -2.38 13.56 26.09
C LEU A 2 -1.95 13.66 24.62
N PRO A 3 -1.52 12.56 23.98
CA PRO A 3 -1.14 12.58 22.57
C PRO A 3 -2.36 12.83 21.69
N GLU A 4 -2.18 13.58 20.59
CA GLU A 4 -3.28 13.85 19.64
C GLU A 4 -3.79 12.61 18.91
N VAL A 5 -2.97 11.55 18.87
CA VAL A 5 -3.36 10.21 18.44
C VAL A 5 -3.13 9.26 19.61
N PRO A 6 -4.20 8.74 20.25
CA PRO A 6 -4.08 7.65 21.21
C PRO A 6 -3.43 6.42 20.55
N PHE A 7 -2.69 5.63 21.32
CA PHE A 7 -1.97 4.47 20.78
C PHE A 7 -2.91 3.48 20.07
N GLU A 8 -4.12 3.30 20.62
CA GLU A 8 -5.17 2.41 20.11
C GLU A 8 -5.79 2.90 18.80
N LYS A 9 -5.56 4.16 18.42
CA LYS A 9 -5.99 4.79 17.17
C LYS A 9 -4.84 4.93 16.16
N PHE A 10 -3.60 4.71 16.58
CA PHE A 10 -2.47 4.71 15.67
C PHE A 10 -2.58 3.51 14.73
N ARG A 11 -2.40 3.73 13.43
CA ARG A 11 -2.52 2.68 12.42
C ARG A 11 -1.25 2.57 11.60
N VAL A 12 -1.01 1.36 11.12
CA VAL A 12 -0.04 1.04 10.08
C VAL A 12 -0.81 0.57 8.85
N GLY A 13 -0.30 0.90 7.67
CA GLY A 13 -0.89 0.54 6.40
C GLY A 13 0.16 0.46 5.30
N SER A 14 -0.31 0.31 4.07
CA SER A 14 0.55 0.28 2.89
C SER A 14 0.98 1.69 2.48
N GLN A 15 2.23 1.83 2.03
CA GLN A 15 2.69 3.02 1.29
C GLN A 15 1.90 3.24 -0.02
N PHE A 16 1.32 2.18 -0.57
CA PHE A 16 0.50 2.20 -1.78
C PHE A 16 -0.97 2.17 -1.40
N PHE A 17 -1.67 3.26 -1.65
CA PHE A 17 -3.08 3.46 -1.32
C PHE A 17 -3.80 4.21 -2.45
N VAL A 18 -5.13 4.16 -2.43
CA VAL A 18 -5.99 4.91 -3.34
C VAL A 18 -6.93 5.76 -2.50
N LEU A 19 -7.07 7.03 -2.86
CA LEU A 19 -7.99 7.95 -2.19
C LEU A 19 -9.14 8.29 -3.11
N ALA A 20 -10.37 8.23 -2.59
CA ALA A 20 -11.46 8.95 -3.20
C ALA A 20 -11.22 10.45 -3.07
N ARG A 21 -11.74 11.25 -4.01
CA ARG A 21 -11.57 12.71 -4.02
C ARG A 21 -11.93 13.37 -2.68
N ARG A 22 -12.99 12.89 -2.01
CA ARG A 22 -13.40 13.39 -0.69
C ARG A 22 -12.32 13.20 0.39
N HIS A 23 -11.63 12.06 0.38
CA HIS A 23 -10.55 11.76 1.34
C HIS A 23 -9.29 12.55 1.01
N ALA A 24 -8.98 12.77 -0.26
CA ALA A 24 -7.89 13.66 -0.66
C ALA A 24 -8.08 15.09 -0.13
N VAL A 25 -9.31 15.62 -0.17
CA VAL A 25 -9.64 16.94 0.41
C VAL A 25 -9.44 16.94 1.93
N LEU A 26 -9.82 15.87 2.64
CA LEU A 26 -9.57 15.73 4.08
C LEU A 26 -8.07 15.78 4.40
N VAL A 27 -7.25 14.99 3.68
CA VAL A 27 -5.79 14.96 3.84
C VAL A 27 -5.18 16.35 3.64
N VAL A 28 -5.53 17.04 2.55
CA VAL A 28 -4.98 18.36 2.22
C VAL A 28 -5.40 19.42 3.23
N ARG A 29 -6.56 19.26 3.88
CA ARG A 29 -7.04 20.16 4.94
C ARG A 29 -6.41 19.89 6.29
N ASP A 30 -5.94 18.67 6.56
CA ASP A 30 -5.40 18.36 7.88
C ASP A 30 -4.16 19.22 8.19
N ARG A 31 -4.19 19.78 9.40
CA ARG A 31 -3.08 20.54 9.98
C ARG A 31 -2.70 19.98 11.35
N LYS A 32 -3.55 19.15 11.97
CA LYS A 32 -3.35 18.69 13.34
C LYS A 32 -2.37 17.53 13.39
N LEU A 33 -2.59 16.50 12.57
CA LEU A 33 -1.71 15.34 12.51
C LEU A 33 -0.52 15.64 11.60
N TRP A 34 -0.76 16.27 10.45
CA TRP A 34 0.29 16.58 9.47
C TRP A 34 1.45 17.38 10.07
N LYS A 35 1.18 18.32 10.99
CA LYS A 35 2.24 19.08 11.69
C LYS A 35 3.23 18.18 12.43
N LYS A 36 2.84 16.99 12.86
CA LYS A 36 3.72 16.00 13.50
C LYS A 36 4.34 15.05 12.49
N PHE A 37 3.53 14.49 11.59
CA PHE A 37 4.01 13.50 10.61
C PHE A 37 5.00 14.09 9.60
N LYS A 38 4.98 15.40 9.35
CA LYS A 38 5.97 16.07 8.50
C LYS A 38 7.33 16.33 9.18
N MET A 39 7.42 16.10 10.49
CA MET A 39 8.67 16.36 11.22
C MET A 39 9.71 15.30 10.85
N PRO A 40 11.01 15.67 10.84
CA PRO A 40 12.06 14.70 10.61
C PRO A 40 11.99 13.55 11.62
N CYS A 41 12.24 12.34 11.12
CA CYS A 41 12.40 11.16 11.95
C CYS A 41 13.51 11.35 12.99
N LEU A 42 13.31 10.78 14.18
CA LEU A 42 14.35 10.76 15.22
C LEU A 42 15.59 10.04 14.69
N LYS A 43 16.79 10.60 14.93
CA LYS A 43 18.06 10.00 14.47
C LYS A 43 18.20 8.53 14.88
N ALA A 44 17.81 8.20 16.11
CA ALA A 44 17.83 6.84 16.65
C ALA A 44 16.86 5.86 15.97
N ARG A 45 15.88 6.37 15.19
CA ARG A 45 14.82 5.59 14.51
C ARG A 45 14.78 5.84 13.01
N LYS A 46 15.86 6.38 12.41
CA LYS A 46 15.90 6.77 11.00
C LYS A 46 15.53 5.63 10.04
N TYR A 47 15.88 4.38 10.38
CA TYR A 47 15.62 3.19 9.55
C TYR A 47 14.29 2.50 9.84
N SER A 48 13.45 3.06 10.70
CA SER A 48 12.15 2.47 11.08
C SER A 48 11.06 3.53 11.21
N CYS A 49 11.21 4.65 10.49
CA CYS A 49 10.30 5.78 10.55
C CYS A 49 9.76 6.05 9.15
N TYR A 50 8.54 5.60 8.92
CA TYR A 50 7.85 5.62 7.63
C TYR A 50 6.52 6.38 7.77
N PRO A 51 6.54 7.72 7.88
CA PRO A 51 5.34 8.51 8.13
C PRO A 51 4.24 8.27 7.09
N GLU A 52 4.59 7.95 5.85
CA GLU A 52 3.67 7.61 4.78
C GLU A 52 2.90 6.30 4.99
N GLU A 53 3.47 5.34 5.74
CA GLU A 53 2.79 4.09 6.12
C GLU A 53 1.88 4.25 7.34
N HIS A 54 1.91 5.40 8.01
CA HIS A 54 1.17 5.65 9.25
C HIS A 54 0.19 6.82 9.17
N TYR A 55 0.53 7.91 8.48
CA TYR A 55 -0.23 9.16 8.47
C TYR A 55 -1.63 8.97 7.89
N PHE A 56 -1.70 8.49 6.64
CA PHE A 56 -2.97 8.26 5.94
C PHE A 56 -3.89 7.27 6.67
N PRO A 57 -3.44 6.04 7.03
CA PRO A 57 -4.32 5.10 7.71
C PRO A 57 -4.75 5.61 9.10
N THR A 58 -3.90 6.35 9.81
CA THR A 58 -4.26 6.96 11.10
C THR A 58 -5.31 8.05 10.92
N LEU A 59 -5.06 9.04 10.07
CA LEU A 59 -5.98 10.16 9.83
C LEU A 59 -7.34 9.64 9.35
N LEU A 60 -7.36 8.80 8.32
CA LEU A 60 -8.60 8.37 7.68
C LEU A 60 -9.42 7.41 8.56
N SER A 61 -8.78 6.55 9.35
CA SER A 61 -9.51 5.68 10.30
C SER A 61 -10.12 6.45 11.48
N MET A 62 -9.59 7.63 11.79
CA MET A 62 -10.15 8.52 12.82
C MET A 62 -11.26 9.40 12.26
N ASP A 63 -11.07 9.98 11.07
CA ASP A 63 -11.99 10.96 10.48
C ASP A 63 -13.17 10.33 9.73
N ASP A 64 -12.96 9.21 9.03
CA ASP A 64 -14.00 8.53 8.24
C ASP A 64 -13.90 6.99 8.30
N PRO A 65 -14.14 6.39 9.49
CA PRO A 65 -13.95 4.95 9.69
C PRO A 65 -14.89 4.09 8.83
N LYS A 66 -16.07 4.59 8.47
CA LYS A 66 -17.08 3.86 7.68
C LYS A 66 -16.96 4.10 6.17
N GLY A 67 -16.35 5.22 5.76
CA GLY A 67 -16.12 5.52 4.35
C GLY A 67 -14.79 5.01 3.82
N CYS A 68 -13.97 4.37 4.66
CA CYS A 68 -12.74 3.67 4.28
C CYS A 68 -12.96 2.16 4.25
N THR A 69 -12.43 1.49 3.23
CA THR A 69 -12.50 0.01 3.10
C THR A 69 -11.49 -0.70 3.99
N HIS A 70 -10.50 0.01 4.53
CA HIS A 70 -9.33 -0.56 5.23
C HIS A 70 -8.60 -1.63 4.41
N TYR A 71 -8.73 -1.55 3.08
CA TYR A 71 -8.17 -2.47 2.09
C TYR A 71 -7.35 -1.69 1.05
N THR A 72 -6.23 -2.26 0.59
CA THR A 72 -5.43 -1.70 -0.50
C THR A 72 -5.63 -2.52 -1.77
N LEU A 73 -5.67 -1.82 -2.91
CA LEU A 73 -5.75 -2.45 -4.24
C LEU A 73 -4.39 -2.99 -4.73
N THR A 74 -3.32 -2.88 -3.93
CA THR A 74 -1.97 -3.33 -4.30
C THR A 74 -1.60 -4.64 -3.60
N ARG A 75 -1.43 -5.72 -4.37
CA ARG A 75 -0.87 -7.00 -3.89
C ARG A 75 0.62 -6.84 -3.62
N VAL A 76 1.04 -7.28 -2.43
CA VAL A 76 2.44 -7.35 -2.03
C VAL A 76 2.72 -8.74 -1.48
N ASN A 77 3.76 -9.40 -2.01
CA ASN A 77 4.24 -10.67 -1.47
C ASN A 77 5.37 -10.41 -0.47
N TRP A 78 5.11 -10.67 0.81
CA TRP A 78 6.09 -10.50 1.88
C TRP A 78 6.89 -11.77 2.20
N THR A 79 6.64 -12.87 1.49
CA THR A 79 7.42 -14.11 1.64
C THR A 79 8.89 -13.84 1.33
N GLY A 80 9.80 -14.26 2.23
CA GLY A 80 11.23 -14.06 2.03
C GLY A 80 11.69 -12.60 2.10
N SER A 81 10.92 -11.70 2.72
CA SER A 81 11.28 -10.28 2.80
C SER A 81 12.64 -10.05 3.47
N VAL A 82 13.45 -9.15 2.91
CA VAL A 82 14.76 -8.76 3.45
C VAL A 82 14.79 -7.24 3.64
N GLY A 83 15.12 -6.78 4.86
CA GLY A 83 15.30 -5.36 5.15
C GLY A 83 14.05 -4.49 4.87
N GLY A 84 12.85 -5.03 5.00
CA GLY A 84 11.60 -4.31 4.69
C GLY A 84 11.24 -4.27 3.21
N HIS A 85 11.96 -5.01 2.35
CA HIS A 85 11.62 -5.16 0.94
C HIS A 85 10.80 -6.44 0.70
N PRO A 86 9.66 -6.34 -0.02
CA PRO A 86 8.89 -7.51 -0.41
C PRO A 86 9.60 -8.31 -1.50
N HIS A 87 9.10 -9.53 -1.76
CA HIS A 87 9.55 -10.39 -2.85
C HIS A 87 9.57 -9.62 -4.19
N THR A 88 10.62 -9.85 -4.96
CA THR A 88 10.77 -9.31 -6.31
C THR A 88 10.62 -10.45 -7.30
N TYR A 89 9.52 -10.43 -8.05
CA TYR A 89 9.28 -11.36 -9.14
C TYR A 89 10.26 -11.10 -10.28
N HIS A 90 10.86 -12.16 -10.80
CA HIS A 90 11.76 -12.13 -11.95
C HIS A 90 11.15 -12.80 -13.18
N SER A 91 11.79 -12.64 -14.34
CA SER A 91 11.34 -13.14 -15.64
C SER A 91 10.86 -14.61 -15.61
N MET A 92 11.60 -15.48 -14.91
CA MET A 92 11.27 -16.90 -14.78
C MET A 92 9.96 -17.20 -14.03
N GLU A 93 9.45 -16.26 -13.25
CA GLU A 93 8.20 -16.41 -12.49
C GLU A 93 6.99 -15.88 -13.27
N ILE A 94 7.21 -15.05 -14.31
CA ILE A 94 6.13 -14.43 -15.05
C ILE A 94 5.35 -15.49 -15.84
N SER A 95 4.09 -15.63 -15.50
CA SER A 95 3.17 -16.60 -16.08
C SER A 95 1.72 -16.10 -16.00
N SER A 96 0.86 -16.68 -16.83
CA SER A 96 -0.58 -16.40 -16.79
C SER A 96 -1.18 -16.72 -15.41
N GLU A 97 -0.69 -17.80 -14.80
CA GLU A 97 -1.08 -18.31 -13.50
C GLU A 97 -0.71 -17.33 -12.40
N LEU A 98 0.53 -16.81 -12.42
CA LEU A 98 0.98 -15.79 -11.49
C LEU A 98 0.08 -14.54 -11.56
N ILE A 99 -0.22 -14.03 -12.75
CA ILE A 99 -1.07 -12.83 -12.90
C ILE A 99 -2.47 -13.08 -12.32
N LYS A 100 -3.07 -14.24 -12.59
CA LYS A 100 -4.37 -14.63 -12.03
C LYS A 100 -4.32 -14.74 -10.51
N GLU A 101 -3.24 -15.29 -9.95
CA GLU A 101 -3.04 -15.38 -8.50
C GLU A 101 -2.92 -13.99 -7.87
N LEU A 102 -2.13 -13.09 -8.46
CA LEU A 102 -1.90 -11.74 -7.95
C LEU A 102 -3.18 -10.90 -7.87
N ARG A 103 -4.16 -11.16 -8.72
CA ARG A 103 -5.48 -10.50 -8.67
C ARG A 103 -6.33 -10.95 -7.48
N ARG A 104 -6.14 -12.18 -6.98
CA ARG A 104 -6.98 -12.73 -5.91
C ARG A 104 -6.71 -12.05 -4.58
N SER A 105 -7.77 -11.71 -3.87
CA SER A 105 -7.71 -11.21 -2.50
C SER A 105 -8.44 -12.14 -1.53
N ASN A 106 -8.18 -11.96 -0.23
CA ASN A 106 -8.88 -12.67 0.83
C ASN A 106 -10.23 -12.02 1.17
N SER A 107 -10.55 -10.86 0.57
CA SER A 107 -11.86 -10.23 0.69
C SER A 107 -12.79 -10.78 -0.40
N SER A 108 -14.04 -11.07 -0.03
CA SER A 108 -15.09 -11.43 -0.99
C SER A 108 -15.42 -10.30 -1.96
N ASP A 109 -15.14 -9.05 -1.58
CA ASP A 109 -15.70 -7.88 -2.23
C ASP A 109 -14.69 -7.18 -3.15
N TYR A 110 -13.40 -7.53 -3.04
CA TYR A 110 -12.32 -6.82 -3.72
C TYR A 110 -11.31 -7.76 -4.36
N SER A 111 -10.83 -7.39 -5.55
CA SER A 111 -9.61 -7.94 -6.15
C SER A 111 -8.47 -6.93 -6.04
N TYR A 112 -7.24 -7.39 -6.12
CA TYR A 112 -6.11 -6.49 -6.31
C TYR A 112 -6.06 -6.03 -7.77
N LEU A 113 -5.79 -4.73 -7.97
CA LEU A 113 -5.64 -4.13 -9.30
C LEU A 113 -4.17 -3.89 -9.65
N PHE A 114 -3.31 -3.77 -8.64
CA PHE A 114 -1.89 -3.55 -8.79
C PHE A 114 -1.12 -4.64 -8.05
N ALA A 115 0.13 -4.90 -8.46
CA ALA A 115 1.04 -5.79 -7.75
C ALA A 115 2.45 -5.22 -7.74
N ARG A 116 3.23 -5.60 -6.73
CA ARG A 116 4.66 -5.34 -6.63
C ARG A 116 5.37 -6.44 -5.83
N LYS A 117 6.66 -6.68 -6.01
CA LYS A 117 7.62 -5.93 -6.85
C LYS A 117 8.06 -6.78 -8.04
N PHE A 118 8.35 -6.13 -9.17
CA PHE A 118 8.84 -6.80 -10.37
C PHE A 118 10.27 -6.33 -10.69
N GLY A 119 11.13 -7.25 -11.09
CA GLY A 119 12.50 -6.98 -11.56
C GLY A 119 12.51 -6.29 -12.93
N ASN A 120 13.64 -5.70 -13.30
CA ASN A 120 13.80 -5.04 -14.60
C ASN A 120 13.73 -6.03 -15.79
N ASP A 121 13.98 -7.31 -15.54
CA ASP A 121 13.92 -8.41 -16.50
C ASP A 121 12.49 -8.88 -16.81
N THR A 122 11.48 -8.34 -16.13
CA THR A 122 10.08 -8.77 -16.28
C THR A 122 9.32 -8.08 -17.41
N LEU A 123 9.85 -6.99 -17.98
CA LEU A 123 9.11 -6.19 -18.96
C LEU A 123 8.67 -7.00 -20.19
N SER A 124 9.61 -7.71 -20.83
CA SER A 124 9.30 -8.51 -22.02
C SER A 124 8.23 -9.58 -21.74
N PRO A 125 8.40 -10.49 -20.76
CA PRO A 125 7.40 -11.53 -20.53
C PRO A 125 6.04 -10.99 -20.05
N LEU A 126 6.00 -9.81 -19.39
CA LEU A 126 4.74 -9.15 -19.06
C LEU A 126 4.03 -8.61 -20.30
N LEU A 127 4.77 -8.03 -21.26
CA LEU A 127 4.22 -7.57 -22.52
C LEU A 127 3.73 -8.73 -23.40
N ASP A 128 4.45 -9.86 -23.40
CA ASP A 128 4.10 -11.06 -24.17
C ASP A 128 2.73 -11.65 -23.76
N ILE A 129 2.32 -11.46 -22.51
CA ILE A 129 1.01 -11.91 -21.99
C ILE A 129 0.01 -10.77 -21.80
N ALA A 130 0.33 -9.54 -22.21
CA ALA A 130 -0.49 -8.37 -21.91
C ALA A 130 -1.90 -8.49 -22.50
N ASP A 131 -2.00 -8.71 -23.81
CA ASP A 131 -3.29 -8.78 -24.51
C ASP A 131 -4.05 -10.08 -24.25
N SER A 132 -3.36 -11.16 -23.88
CA SER A 132 -3.94 -12.48 -23.68
C SER A 132 -4.39 -12.72 -22.23
N VAL A 133 -3.81 -12.00 -21.27
CA VAL A 133 -4.05 -12.22 -19.83
C VAL A 133 -4.28 -10.90 -19.08
N ILE A 134 -3.38 -9.93 -19.19
CA ILE A 134 -3.42 -8.72 -18.33
C ILE A 134 -4.58 -7.80 -18.69
N PHE A 135 -4.90 -7.65 -19.97
CA PHE A 135 -5.99 -6.82 -20.45
C PHE A 135 -7.26 -7.60 -20.77
N LYS A 136 -7.28 -8.90 -20.44
CA LYS A 136 -8.51 -9.69 -20.46
C LYS A 136 -9.10 -9.74 -19.05
N ASP A 137 -10.34 -9.32 -18.95
CA ASP A 137 -11.20 -9.48 -17.78
C ASP A 137 -11.98 -10.80 -17.85
#